data_AF-A0A328RT63-F1
#
_entry.id   AF-A0A328RT63-F1
#
_cell.length_a   1.000
_cell.length_b   1.000
_cell.length_c   1.000
_cell.angle_alpha   90.00
_cell.angle_beta   90.00
_cell.angle_gamma   90.00
#
_symmetry.space_group_name_H-M   'P 1'
#
loop_
_entity.id
_entity.type
_entity.pdbx_description
1 polymer ?
#
loop_
_entity_poly.entity_id
_entity_poly.type
_entity_poly.pdbx_seq_one_letter_code
_entity_poly.pdbx_strand_id
1 'polypeptide(L)'
;MKNWTAKELFNSLQHVKLGGNTCLYTLEKCEELVPIVNSILKLKQEKNAIILAHSYVVPDIIHTVADFVGDSYELSKHARDSSADTIVFSAVRFMAESAKLLNPDKTVIVPSEPNGCSLADSITGEDVRKLRKQFSDYTFVCYINTTAEVKAECDVCVTSSNVYSIIEAIPNDNIYFLPDRLMGQNVKNELDKKGVKKNLEFW
;
A
#
# COMPACT_ATOMS: atom_id res chain seq x y z
N MET A 1 16.66 0.14 -23.18
CA MET A 1 15.84 -0.79 -22.38
C MET A 1 16.76 -1.82 -21.77
N LYS A 2 16.63 -2.14 -20.47
CA LYS A 2 17.50 -3.13 -19.84
C LYS A 2 17.05 -4.52 -20.30
N ASN A 3 17.94 -5.26 -20.94
CA ASN A 3 17.74 -6.66 -21.30
C ASN A 3 18.65 -7.47 -20.40
N TRP A 4 18.09 -8.16 -19.41
CA TRP A 4 18.88 -8.86 -18.40
C TRP A 4 19.53 -10.11 -18.98
N THR A 5 20.80 -10.32 -18.65
CA THR A 5 21.48 -11.61 -18.74
C THR A 5 21.42 -12.34 -17.40
N ALA A 6 21.60 -13.66 -17.40
CA ALA A 6 21.60 -14.44 -16.16
C ALA A 6 22.69 -14.00 -15.18
N LYS A 7 23.85 -13.62 -15.71
CA LYS A 7 24.98 -13.11 -14.90
C LYS A 7 24.66 -11.77 -14.25
N GLU A 8 24.03 -10.85 -14.97
CA GLU A 8 23.60 -9.57 -14.39
C GLU A 8 22.53 -9.76 -13.31
N LEU A 9 21.56 -10.64 -13.58
CA LEU A 9 20.49 -10.95 -12.63
C LEU A 9 21.05 -11.59 -11.36
N PHE A 10 21.92 -12.59 -11.52
CA PHE A 10 22.64 -13.21 -10.41
C PHE A 10 23.45 -12.18 -9.62
N ASN A 11 24.20 -11.30 -10.29
CA ASN A 11 24.96 -10.25 -9.59
C ASN A 11 24.08 -9.33 -8.75
N SER A 12 22.85 -9.06 -9.20
CA SER A 12 21.87 -8.24 -8.49
C SER A 12 21.22 -8.95 -7.30
N LEU A 13 21.09 -10.28 -7.35
CA LEU A 13 20.31 -11.06 -6.39
C LEU A 13 21.16 -11.92 -5.45
N GLN A 14 22.42 -12.22 -5.78
CA GLN A 14 23.29 -13.15 -5.04
C GLN A 14 23.49 -12.79 -3.55
N HIS A 15 23.30 -11.53 -3.18
CA HIS A 15 23.45 -11.05 -1.80
C HIS A 15 22.13 -11.01 -1.02
N VAL A 16 21.00 -11.26 -1.70
CA VAL A 16 19.68 -11.29 -1.09
C VAL A 16 19.50 -12.64 -0.40
N LYS A 17 19.19 -12.58 0.90
CA LYS A 17 18.88 -13.76 1.71
C LYS A 17 17.39 -13.76 2.00
N LEU A 18 16.66 -14.72 1.43
CA LEU A 18 15.26 -14.93 1.76
C LEU A 18 15.15 -15.57 3.15
N GLY A 19 14.19 -15.12 3.97
CA GLY A 19 13.93 -15.70 5.29
C GLY A 19 13.39 -17.12 5.18
N GLY A 20 14.21 -18.11 5.47
CA GLY A 20 13.90 -19.54 5.34
C GLY A 20 15.07 -20.33 4.75
N ASN A 21 15.15 -21.63 5.03
CA ASN A 21 16.34 -22.45 4.75
C ASN A 21 16.68 -22.73 3.27
N THR A 22 15.95 -22.21 2.26
CA THR A 22 16.02 -22.84 0.92
C THR A 22 15.73 -21.96 -0.32
N CYS A 23 16.12 -20.68 -0.36
CA CYS A 23 16.24 -20.00 -1.66
C CYS A 23 17.44 -19.04 -1.70
N LEU A 24 18.58 -19.57 -2.11
CA LEU A 24 19.69 -18.78 -2.63
C LEU A 24 19.47 -18.56 -4.13
N TYR A 25 19.74 -17.36 -4.61
CA TYR A 25 19.77 -17.10 -6.05
C TYR A 25 21.00 -17.74 -6.65
N THR A 26 20.84 -18.88 -7.31
CA THR A 26 21.88 -19.52 -8.12
C THR A 26 21.89 -18.94 -9.53
N LEU A 27 22.99 -19.13 -10.26
CA LEU A 27 23.05 -18.74 -11.67
C LEU A 27 21.99 -19.48 -12.49
N GLU A 28 21.81 -20.79 -12.25
CA GLU A 28 20.76 -21.61 -12.85
C GLU A 28 19.38 -21.02 -12.60
N LYS A 29 19.08 -20.60 -11.36
CA LYS A 29 17.80 -19.95 -11.06
C LYS A 29 17.61 -18.64 -11.82
N CYS A 30 18.69 -17.87 -11.99
CA CYS A 30 18.65 -16.64 -12.76
C CYS A 30 18.45 -16.91 -14.26
N GLU A 31 19.00 -17.99 -14.81
CA GLU A 31 18.76 -18.41 -16.20
C GLU A 31 17.28 -18.72 -16.44
N GLU A 32 16.59 -19.35 -15.48
CA GLU A 32 15.13 -19.58 -15.55
C GLU A 32 14.31 -18.28 -15.50
N LEU A 33 14.73 -17.30 -14.69
CA LEU A 33 13.97 -16.05 -14.46
C LEU A 33 14.12 -15.05 -15.61
N VAL A 34 15.29 -15.01 -16.26
CA VAL A 34 15.62 -14.00 -17.30
C VAL A 34 14.58 -13.90 -18.42
N PRO A 35 14.09 -15.01 -19.03
CA PRO A 35 13.07 -14.92 -20.08
C PRO A 35 11.77 -14.25 -19.60
N ILE A 36 11.35 -14.55 -18.36
CA ILE A 36 10.13 -13.99 -17.76
C ILE A 36 10.33 -12.50 -17.47
N VAL A 37 11.44 -12.13 -16.82
CA VAL A 37 11.79 -10.73 -16.52
C VAL A 37 11.82 -9.88 -17.79
N ASN A 38 12.51 -10.34 -18.83
CA ASN A 38 12.62 -9.60 -20.09
C ASN A 38 11.26 -9.51 -20.82
N SER A 39 10.42 -10.54 -20.74
CA SER A 39 9.05 -10.50 -21.26
C SER A 39 8.18 -9.46 -20.55
N ILE A 40 8.26 -9.38 -19.21
CA ILE A 40 7.56 -8.37 -18.41
C ILE A 40 8.03 -6.96 -18.79
N LEU A 41 9.34 -6.73 -18.92
CA LEU A 41 9.89 -5.43 -19.30
C LEU A 41 9.44 -4.99 -20.69
N LYS A 42 9.36 -5.94 -21.64
CA LYS A 42 8.83 -5.69 -22.98
C LYS A 42 7.35 -5.29 -22.94
N LEU A 43 6.51 -6.09 -22.26
CA LEU A 43 5.08 -5.80 -22.11
C LEU A 43 4.83 -4.48 -21.39
N LYS A 44 5.64 -4.17 -20.37
CA LYS A 44 5.57 -2.91 -19.63
C LYS A 44 5.68 -1.71 -20.57
N GLN A 45 6.63 -1.74 -21.51
CA GLN A 45 6.77 -0.67 -22.49
C GLN A 45 5.62 -0.67 -23.50
N GLU A 46 5.27 -1.82 -24.07
CA GLU A 46 4.20 -1.94 -25.08
C GLU A 46 2.85 -1.44 -24.56
N LYS A 47 2.62 -1.56 -23.25
CA LYS A 47 1.39 -1.14 -22.58
C LYS A 47 1.47 0.22 -21.90
N ASN A 48 2.57 0.97 -22.08
CA ASN A 48 2.85 2.20 -21.36
C ASN A 48 2.52 2.05 -19.85
N ALA A 49 3.11 1.03 -19.23
CA ALA A 49 2.82 0.64 -17.86
C ALA A 49 3.94 1.01 -16.90
N ILE A 50 3.58 1.19 -15.63
CA ILE A 50 4.48 1.33 -14.49
C ILE A 50 4.25 0.18 -13.51
N ILE A 51 5.32 -0.38 -12.96
CA ILE A 51 5.26 -1.42 -11.93
C ILE A 51 5.64 -0.80 -10.58
N LEU A 52 4.67 -0.76 -9.67
CA LEU A 52 4.84 -0.29 -8.29
C LEU A 52 4.86 -1.50 -7.37
N ALA A 53 5.92 -1.67 -6.58
CA ALA A 53 6.07 -2.80 -5.67
C ALA A 53 6.20 -2.34 -4.22
N HIS A 54 5.43 -2.92 -3.31
CA HIS A 54 5.62 -2.65 -1.89
C HIS A 54 6.90 -3.31 -1.37
N SER A 55 7.49 -2.75 -0.32
CA SER A 55 8.77 -3.19 0.25
C SER A 55 8.82 -4.66 0.71
N TYR A 56 7.66 -5.27 0.99
CA TYR A 56 7.56 -6.69 1.39
C TYR A 56 7.57 -7.68 0.21
N VAL A 57 7.60 -7.18 -1.04
CA VAL A 57 7.41 -8.03 -2.22
C VAL A 57 8.67 -8.84 -2.42
N VAL A 58 8.55 -10.00 -3.05
CA VAL A 58 9.71 -10.85 -3.33
C VAL A 58 10.82 -10.07 -4.07
N PRO A 59 12.10 -10.30 -3.74
CA PRO A 59 13.23 -9.56 -4.29
C PRO A 59 13.33 -9.62 -5.82
N ASP A 60 12.85 -10.71 -6.43
CA ASP A 60 12.80 -10.89 -7.88
C ASP A 60 12.06 -9.75 -8.55
N ILE A 61 10.98 -9.26 -7.96
CA ILE A 61 10.19 -8.16 -8.52
C ILE A 61 10.88 -6.83 -8.20
N ILE A 62 11.28 -6.64 -6.94
CA ILE A 62 11.90 -5.41 -6.41
C ILE A 62 13.17 -5.03 -7.19
N HIS A 63 14.02 -6.00 -7.51
CA HIS A 63 15.33 -5.75 -8.12
C HIS A 63 15.35 -5.87 -9.65
N THR A 64 14.24 -6.27 -10.30
CA THR A 64 14.23 -6.51 -11.76
C THR A 64 13.24 -5.67 -12.54
N VAL A 65 11.93 -5.78 -12.24
CA VAL A 65 10.85 -5.25 -13.07
C VAL A 65 10.18 -4.02 -12.46
N ALA A 66 10.24 -3.86 -11.14
CA ALA A 66 9.68 -2.71 -10.43
C ALA A 66 10.35 -1.40 -10.86
N ASP A 67 9.54 -0.37 -11.10
CA ASP A 67 10.00 1.00 -11.36
C ASP A 67 10.20 1.77 -10.06
N PHE A 68 9.31 1.56 -9.08
CA PHE A 68 9.39 2.15 -7.76
C PHE A 68 9.09 1.12 -6.69
N VAL A 69 9.83 1.22 -5.58
CA VAL A 69 9.71 0.35 -4.42
C VAL A 69 9.61 1.23 -3.18
N GLY A 70 8.56 1.05 -2.39
CA GLY A 70 8.31 1.93 -1.24
C GLY A 70 7.15 1.48 -0.36
N ASP A 71 6.72 2.38 0.52
CA ASP A 71 5.53 2.21 1.35
C ASP A 71 4.24 2.63 0.62
N SER A 72 3.08 2.45 1.26
CA SER A 72 1.77 2.81 0.69
C SER A 72 1.68 4.26 0.23
N TYR A 73 2.29 5.20 0.96
CA TYR A 73 2.18 6.63 0.71
C TYR A 73 3.05 7.07 -0.47
N GLU A 74 4.30 6.62 -0.48
CA GLU A 74 5.25 6.87 -1.55
C GLU A 74 4.76 6.29 -2.88
N LEU A 75 4.30 5.03 -2.88
CA LEU A 75 3.76 4.40 -4.07
C LEU A 75 2.50 5.11 -4.59
N SER A 76 1.64 5.62 -3.70
CA SER A 76 0.46 6.41 -4.10
C SER A 76 0.84 7.71 -4.80
N LYS A 77 1.93 8.37 -4.39
CA LYS A 77 2.46 9.55 -5.08
C LYS A 77 3.01 9.20 -6.46
N HIS A 78 3.83 8.16 -6.56
CA HIS A 78 4.36 7.71 -7.84
C HIS A 78 3.27 7.28 -8.82
N ALA A 79 2.21 6.63 -8.32
CA ALA A 79 1.03 6.29 -9.13
C ALA A 79 0.39 7.53 -9.74
N ARG A 80 0.15 8.57 -8.91
CA ARG A 80 -0.45 9.84 -9.32
C ARG A 80 0.41 10.61 -10.31
N ASP A 81 1.70 10.75 -10.01
CA ASP A 81 2.61 11.63 -10.75
C ASP A 81 3.16 10.98 -12.05
N SER A 82 2.94 9.67 -12.23
CA SER A 82 3.34 8.94 -13.45
C SER A 82 2.47 9.29 -14.67
N SER A 83 3.09 9.33 -15.85
CA SER A 83 2.41 9.47 -17.15
C SER A 83 2.01 8.13 -17.79
N ALA A 84 2.20 7.02 -17.09
CA ALA A 84 1.79 5.69 -17.56
C ALA A 84 0.26 5.55 -17.58
N ASP A 85 -0.27 4.86 -18.60
CA ASP A 85 -1.70 4.58 -18.75
C ASP A 85 -2.14 3.41 -17.86
N THR A 86 -1.20 2.50 -17.56
CA THR A 86 -1.44 1.29 -16.76
C THR A 86 -0.51 1.25 -15.55
N ILE A 87 -1.07 0.96 -14.38
CA ILE A 87 -0.35 0.74 -13.13
C ILE A 87 -0.49 -0.74 -12.76
N VAL A 88 0.62 -1.47 -12.75
CA VAL A 88 0.68 -2.81 -12.15
C VAL A 88 1.13 -2.64 -10.71
N PHE A 89 0.21 -2.87 -9.78
CA PHE A 89 0.43 -2.68 -8.35
C PHE A 89 0.71 -4.03 -7.69
N SER A 90 1.99 -4.34 -7.51
CA SER A 90 2.45 -5.55 -6.82
C SER A 90 2.39 -5.31 -5.30
N ALA A 91 1.20 -5.46 -4.73
CA ALA A 91 0.93 -5.35 -3.30
C ALA A 91 -0.44 -5.96 -2.97
N VAL A 92 -0.96 -5.65 -1.78
CA VAL A 92 -2.32 -5.99 -1.33
C VAL A 92 -3.38 -5.08 -1.97
N ARG A 93 -4.61 -5.62 -2.07
CA ARG A 93 -5.77 -5.01 -2.73
C ARG A 93 -6.03 -3.55 -2.35
N PHE A 94 -6.04 -3.20 -1.07
CA PHE A 94 -6.39 -1.85 -0.64
C PHE A 94 -5.43 -0.76 -1.16
N MET A 95 -4.16 -1.12 -1.39
CA MET A 95 -3.18 -0.17 -1.94
C MET A 95 -3.49 0.11 -3.41
N ALA A 96 -3.83 -0.94 -4.17
CA ALA A 96 -4.25 -0.80 -5.56
C ALA A 96 -5.58 -0.03 -5.69
N GLU A 97 -6.54 -0.28 -4.79
CA GLU A 97 -7.77 0.52 -4.71
C GLU A 97 -7.46 2.00 -4.46
N SER A 98 -6.52 2.30 -3.55
CA SER A 98 -6.08 3.67 -3.28
C SER A 98 -5.43 4.32 -4.51
N ALA A 99 -4.59 3.57 -5.24
CA ALA A 99 -4.01 4.04 -6.49
C ALA A 99 -5.07 4.33 -7.56
N LYS A 100 -6.12 3.50 -7.65
CA LYS A 100 -7.25 3.69 -8.57
C LYS A 100 -8.10 4.89 -8.19
N LEU A 101 -8.36 5.11 -6.90
CA LEU A 101 -9.06 6.30 -6.40
C LEU A 101 -8.34 7.59 -6.77
N LEU A 102 -7.00 7.60 -6.71
CA LEU A 102 -6.17 8.75 -7.09
C LEU A 102 -5.97 8.89 -8.61
N ASN A 103 -6.24 7.84 -9.37
CA ASN A 103 -6.02 7.79 -10.82
C ASN A 103 -7.25 7.16 -11.53
N PRO A 104 -8.41 7.84 -11.51
CA PRO A 104 -9.67 7.26 -11.97
C PRO A 104 -9.63 6.81 -13.44
N ASP A 105 -8.84 7.48 -14.27
CA ASP A 105 -8.76 7.21 -15.71
C ASP A 105 -7.71 6.13 -16.07
N LYS A 106 -6.77 5.82 -15.16
CA LYS A 106 -5.71 4.83 -15.42
C LYS A 106 -6.20 3.41 -15.17
N THR A 107 -5.66 2.45 -15.90
CA THR A 107 -5.91 1.02 -15.61
C THR A 107 -5.03 0.61 -14.43
N VAL A 108 -5.62 -0.01 -13.39
CA VAL A 108 -4.87 -0.52 -12.24
C VAL A 108 -5.05 -2.04 -12.16
N ILE A 109 -3.94 -2.76 -12.15
CA ILE A 109 -3.89 -4.23 -12.17
C ILE A 109 -3.17 -4.72 -10.93
N VAL A 110 -3.76 -5.70 -10.23
CA VAL A 110 -3.11 -6.45 -9.15
C VAL A 110 -2.78 -7.84 -9.67
N PRO A 111 -1.50 -8.27 -9.68
CA PRO A 111 -1.07 -9.52 -10.32
C PRO A 111 -1.36 -10.78 -9.48
N SER A 112 -2.14 -10.69 -8.41
CA SER A 112 -2.50 -11.79 -7.53
C SER A 112 -4.01 -11.87 -7.31
N GLU A 113 -4.51 -13.02 -6.84
CA GLU A 113 -5.85 -13.08 -6.26
C GLU A 113 -5.99 -12.02 -5.15
N PRO A 114 -7.20 -11.46 -4.95
CA PRO A 114 -7.46 -10.43 -3.95
C PRO A 114 -7.41 -11.02 -2.53
N ASN A 115 -6.27 -11.56 -2.12
CA ASN A 115 -5.99 -11.91 -0.75
C ASN A 115 -5.88 -10.58 0.01
N GLY A 116 -6.89 -10.31 0.82
CA GLY A 116 -7.02 -9.08 1.56
C GLY A 116 -6.03 -9.00 2.73
N CYS A 117 -5.91 -7.80 3.27
CA CYS A 117 -5.15 -7.59 4.50
C CYS A 117 -6.12 -7.86 5.64
N SER A 118 -5.82 -8.80 6.54
CA SER A 118 -6.71 -9.16 7.66
C SER A 118 -7.18 -7.94 8.46
N LEU A 119 -6.33 -6.91 8.57
CA LEU A 119 -6.68 -5.64 9.19
C LEU A 119 -7.69 -4.84 8.34
N ALA A 120 -7.48 -4.74 7.02
CA ALA A 120 -8.40 -4.03 6.13
C ALA A 120 -9.75 -4.75 5.99
N ASP A 121 -9.75 -6.07 6.08
CA ASP A 121 -10.94 -6.92 5.99
C ASP A 121 -11.68 -7.03 7.34
N SER A 122 -11.12 -6.48 8.42
CA SER A 122 -11.71 -6.53 9.77
C SER A 122 -12.92 -5.62 9.97
N ILE A 123 -13.18 -4.71 9.02
CA ILE A 123 -14.31 -3.77 9.05
C ILE A 123 -14.86 -3.57 7.64
N THR A 124 -16.18 -3.46 7.54
CA THR A 124 -16.88 -3.19 6.27
C THR A 124 -17.44 -1.77 6.23
N GLY A 125 -17.81 -1.28 5.04
CA GLY A 125 -18.52 0.00 4.94
C GLY A 125 -19.86 -0.02 5.69
N GLU A 126 -20.52 -1.17 5.77
CA GLU A 126 -21.76 -1.33 6.54
C GLU A 126 -21.53 -1.15 8.05
N ASP A 127 -20.42 -1.67 8.57
CA ASP A 127 -20.06 -1.50 9.97
C ASP A 127 -19.80 -0.01 10.27
N VAL A 128 -19.08 0.69 9.39
CA VAL A 128 -18.87 2.14 9.54
C VAL A 128 -20.21 2.89 9.54
N ARG A 129 -21.14 2.56 8.63
CA ARG A 129 -22.48 3.17 8.61
C ARG A 129 -23.26 2.94 9.91
N LYS A 130 -23.09 1.78 10.57
CA LYS A 130 -23.70 1.51 11.89
C LYS A 130 -23.03 2.33 12.99
N LEU A 131 -21.70 2.41 13.00
CA LEU A 131 -20.94 3.20 13.97
C LEU A 131 -21.26 4.69 13.86
N ARG A 132 -21.38 5.24 12.65
CA ARG A 132 -21.77 6.65 12.45
C ARG A 132 -23.13 6.99 13.05
N LYS A 133 -24.05 6.03 13.19
CA LYS A 133 -25.33 6.24 13.89
C LYS A 133 -25.16 6.32 15.41
N GLN A 134 -24.17 5.61 15.95
CA GLN A 134 -23.87 5.60 17.40
C GLN A 134 -22.99 6.79 17.80
N PHE A 135 -22.07 7.18 16.93
CA PHE A 135 -21.09 8.24 17.13
C PHE A 135 -21.32 9.38 16.12
N SER A 136 -22.54 9.91 16.07
CA SER A 136 -22.97 10.86 15.03
C SER A 136 -22.26 12.21 15.07
N ASP A 137 -21.67 12.57 16.20
CA ASP A 137 -20.90 13.79 16.44
C ASP A 137 -19.39 13.60 16.27
N TYR A 138 -18.93 12.39 15.91
CA TYR A 138 -17.50 12.08 15.73
C TYR A 138 -17.07 12.28 14.28
N THR A 139 -15.83 12.70 14.08
CA THR A 139 -15.14 12.64 12.78
C THR A 139 -14.51 11.26 12.62
N PHE A 140 -14.86 10.54 11.56
CA PHE A 140 -14.33 9.22 11.25
C PHE A 140 -13.02 9.33 10.50
N VAL A 141 -11.95 8.85 11.13
CA VAL A 141 -10.60 8.82 10.59
C VAL A 141 -10.24 7.37 10.30
N CYS A 142 -10.03 7.04 9.03
CA CYS A 142 -9.58 5.70 8.64
C CYS A 142 -8.09 5.64 8.34
N TYR A 143 -7.43 4.59 8.80
CA TYR A 143 -6.09 4.25 8.34
C TYR A 143 -6.16 3.75 6.89
N ILE A 144 -5.10 3.99 6.11
CA ILE A 144 -5.01 3.61 4.70
C ILE A 144 -5.22 2.11 4.46
N ASN A 145 -4.94 1.28 5.47
CA ASN A 145 -5.18 -0.17 5.47
C ASN A 145 -6.68 -0.48 5.69
N THR A 146 -7.51 0.00 4.78
CA THR A 146 -8.98 -0.17 4.73
C THR A 146 -9.42 -0.32 3.28
N THR A 147 -10.57 -0.92 3.03
CA THR A 147 -11.12 -1.01 1.66
C THR A 147 -11.58 0.35 1.15
N ALA A 148 -11.76 0.47 -0.16
CA ALA A 148 -12.39 1.64 -0.78
C ALA A 148 -13.81 1.89 -0.24
N GLU A 149 -14.57 0.85 0.08
CA GLU A 149 -15.90 0.97 0.67
C GLU A 149 -15.84 1.63 2.05
N VAL A 150 -14.92 1.20 2.91
CA VAL A 150 -14.71 1.80 4.24
C VAL A 150 -14.27 3.25 4.12
N LYS A 151 -13.34 3.56 3.20
CA LYS A 151 -12.89 4.92 2.93
C LYS A 151 -14.04 5.84 2.51
N ALA A 152 -15.00 5.35 1.75
CA ALA A 152 -16.16 6.12 1.30
C ALA A 152 -17.09 6.57 2.45
N GLU A 153 -17.03 5.87 3.59
CA GLU A 153 -17.85 6.16 4.77
C GLU A 153 -17.10 6.97 5.84
N CYS A 154 -15.82 7.27 5.60
CA CYS A 154 -14.96 8.02 6.53
C CYS A 154 -14.73 9.45 6.04
N ASP A 155 -14.48 10.36 6.97
CA ASP A 155 -14.30 11.78 6.67
C ASP A 155 -12.87 12.08 6.21
N VAL A 156 -11.89 11.30 6.69
CA VAL A 156 -10.48 11.44 6.29
C VAL A 156 -9.74 10.11 6.33
N CYS A 157 -8.79 9.94 5.41
CA CYS A 157 -7.88 8.80 5.37
C CYS A 157 -6.46 9.23 5.75
N VAL A 158 -5.79 8.46 6.59
CA VAL A 158 -4.44 8.74 7.10
C VAL A 158 -3.48 7.58 6.88
N THR A 159 -2.18 7.87 6.98
CA THR A 159 -1.09 6.89 6.99
C THR A 159 -0.35 6.97 8.34
N SER A 160 0.52 6.01 8.63
CA SER A 160 1.38 6.04 9.81
C SER A 160 2.30 7.27 9.85
N SER A 161 2.63 7.85 8.69
CA SER A 161 3.51 9.00 8.55
C SER A 161 2.83 10.36 8.74
N ASN A 162 1.50 10.46 8.60
CA ASN A 162 0.79 11.75 8.67
C ASN A 162 -0.38 11.78 9.67
N VAL A 163 -0.67 10.69 10.36
CA VAL A 163 -1.83 10.58 11.26
C VAL A 163 -1.86 11.67 12.35
N TYR A 164 -0.72 11.98 12.97
CA TYR A 164 -0.65 12.95 14.05
C TYR A 164 -0.98 14.35 13.56
N SER A 165 -0.33 14.81 12.48
CA SER A 165 -0.55 16.15 11.94
C SER A 165 -1.97 16.33 11.40
N ILE A 166 -2.56 15.28 10.81
CA ILE A 166 -3.95 15.33 10.34
C ILE A 166 -4.92 15.40 11.52
N ILE A 167 -4.79 14.54 12.52
CA ILE A 167 -5.72 14.53 13.67
C ILE A 167 -5.62 15.82 14.49
N GLU A 168 -4.43 16.37 14.67
CA GLU A 168 -4.21 17.68 15.31
C GLU A 168 -4.93 18.81 14.56
N ALA A 169 -5.04 18.73 13.23
CA ALA A 169 -5.66 19.75 12.39
C ALA A 169 -7.20 19.60 12.25
N ILE A 170 -7.79 18.48 12.67
CA ILE A 170 -9.24 18.29 12.60
C ILE A 170 -9.92 19.24 13.59
N PRO A 171 -10.89 20.08 13.18
CA PRO A 171 -11.56 21.03 14.08
C PRO A 171 -12.40 20.36 15.16
N ASN A 172 -13.00 19.21 14.86
CA ASN A 172 -13.80 18.45 15.81
C ASN A 172 -12.88 17.75 16.84
N ASP A 173 -13.27 17.76 18.11
CA ASP A 173 -12.51 17.09 19.16
C ASP A 173 -12.86 15.61 19.29
N ASN A 174 -14.05 15.19 18.85
CA ASN A 174 -14.49 13.80 18.87
C ASN A 174 -14.02 13.08 17.59
N ILE A 175 -13.13 12.10 17.74
CA ILE A 175 -12.49 11.37 16.64
C ILE A 175 -12.76 9.88 16.80
N TYR A 176 -13.31 9.25 15.77
CA TYR A 176 -13.48 7.79 15.73
C TYR A 176 -12.44 7.23 14.76
N PHE A 177 -11.48 6.45 15.28
CA PHE A 177 -10.35 5.95 14.52
C PHE A 177 -10.48 4.45 14.22
N LEU A 178 -10.29 4.07 12.96
CA LEU A 178 -10.45 2.69 12.48
C LEU A 178 -9.40 2.31 11.43
N PRO A 179 -9.13 1.03 11.20
CA PRO A 179 -9.56 -0.14 11.98
C PRO A 179 -8.50 -0.56 13.02
N ASP A 180 -7.32 0.08 13.00
CA ASP A 180 -6.19 -0.32 13.84
C ASP A 180 -6.28 0.32 15.23
N ARG A 181 -6.84 -0.43 16.18
CA ARG A 181 -6.96 0.00 17.58
C ARG A 181 -5.62 0.32 18.23
N LEU A 182 -4.55 -0.40 17.92
CA LEU A 182 -3.23 -0.17 18.53
C LEU A 182 -2.62 1.12 17.98
N MET A 183 -2.75 1.38 16.68
CA MET A 183 -2.37 2.66 16.09
C MET A 183 -3.19 3.80 16.70
N GLY A 184 -4.51 3.64 16.84
CA GLY A 184 -5.36 4.63 17.50
C GLY A 184 -4.93 4.94 18.93
N GLN A 185 -4.59 3.91 19.72
CA GLN A 185 -4.09 4.10 21.08
C GLN A 185 -2.74 4.83 21.11
N ASN A 186 -1.84 4.52 20.17
CA ASN A 186 -0.56 5.21 20.05
C ASN A 186 -0.75 6.69 19.70
N VAL A 187 -1.68 6.99 18.79
CA VAL A 187 -2.06 8.37 18.46
C VAL A 187 -2.56 9.11 19.70
N LYS A 188 -3.52 8.52 20.43
CA LYS A 188 -4.04 9.12 21.66
C LYS A 188 -2.93 9.44 22.66
N ASN A 189 -2.05 8.47 22.93
CA ASN A 189 -0.93 8.64 23.86
C ASN A 189 0.02 9.77 23.43
N GLU A 190 0.25 9.93 22.13
CA GLU A 190 1.15 10.98 21.63
C GLU A 190 0.51 12.37 21.68
N LEU A 191 -0.79 12.48 21.36
CA LEU A 191 -1.54 13.73 21.51
C LEU A 191 -1.57 14.19 22.97
N ASP A 192 -1.78 13.26 23.91
CA ASP A 192 -1.76 13.54 25.35
C ASP A 192 -0.40 14.11 25.79
N LYS A 193 0.72 13.54 25.32
CA LYS A 193 2.07 14.07 25.60
C LYS A 193 2.29 15.48 25.06
N LYS A 194 1.70 15.79 23.91
CA LYS A 194 1.77 17.13 23.29
C LYS A 194 0.78 18.13 23.91
N GLY A 195 -0.09 17.69 24.82
CA GLY A 195 -1.13 18.53 25.40
C GLY A 195 -2.28 18.84 24.42
N VAL A 196 -2.41 18.07 23.33
CA VAL A 196 -3.49 18.22 22.36
C VAL A 196 -4.70 17.43 22.85
N LYS A 197 -5.81 18.13 23.10
CA LYS A 197 -7.03 17.52 23.63
C LYS A 197 -7.92 17.04 22.48
N LYS A 198 -7.94 15.72 22.25
CA LYS A 198 -8.89 15.05 21.36
C LYS A 198 -9.49 13.84 22.08
N ASN A 199 -10.79 13.64 21.90
CA ASN A 199 -11.51 12.49 22.42
C ASN A 199 -11.54 11.38 21.35
N LEU A 200 -10.62 10.42 21.49
CA LEU A 200 -10.47 9.31 20.54
C LEU A 200 -11.20 8.06 21.02
N GLU A 201 -12.11 7.57 20.18
CA GLU A 201 -12.73 6.24 20.21
C GLU A 201 -12.18 5.38 19.05
N PHE A 202 -12.28 4.05 19.18
CA PHE A 202 -11.64 3.12 18.25
C PHE A 202 -12.57 1.96 17.86
N TRP A 203 -12.37 1.43 16.65
CA TRP A 203 -12.87 0.10 16.25
C TRP A 203 -12.22 -1.02 17.09
#